data_AF-A0A963DL54-F1
#
_entry.id   AF-A0A963DL54-F1
#
_cell.length_a   1.000
_cell.length_b   1.000
_cell.length_c   1.000
_cell.angle_alpha   90.00
_cell.angle_beta   90.00
_cell.angle_gamma   90.00
#
_symmetry.space_group_name_H-M   'P 1'
#
loop_
_entity.id
_entity.type
_entity.pdbx_description
1 polymer ?
#
loop_
_entity_poly.entity_id
_entity_poly.type
_entity_poly.pdbx_seq_one_letter_code
_entity_poly.pdbx_strand_id
1 'polypeptide(L)'
;MTRTLQIRLGQFSDRGVKPANEDFHGARIPESETLALKGAAFAIADGMSSSEFARLASEYAVKNFLNDYFATPDSWTVRHSGERVLSALNRWLCGQSVALHDPARGMVTTFSALVLKSTTAHIFHIGDTRIWQWRDATLEPLTQDHHSWASAQRVYLNRALGIDTHLEIDYRSLPVEVGDRYLFTTDGVHEYVPPLQIKRLLSEYQDNLDAACRALTAAARAAGSPDNLTCQLLCIDDLPVPDVDSVFRELTELPFPPPLEPGMILDGYHILREIHASPTSQLYLARDEDSGKQVVLKTPSVNFEDDPGYLERFRHEEWVGRRINSTHVLKIIEPVRRRRFLYHILEHLDGQTLRQWMADHPHPSLEKVREILQQIACGIRAFHRLDMLHRDLKPENIHIDQHGIVRIIDFGSAKIAGIAEIASPIAQTDLLGTKNYVAPEVLCGEPATTSADLFAFGVIAYELLTGHLPYGERLGREVNAKWMNRLRYIPARNERPDLPVWVDGALERAVRLDSKRRYVVETELIYDLRYPNPDFIERPLRPLLERNPIGFWRGIALLSLLGNLALMYWLHRG
;
A
#
# COMPACT_ATOMS: atom_id res chain seq x y z
N MET A 1 22.06 12.50 -17.50
CA MET A 1 22.79 11.58 -16.60
C MET A 1 21.83 11.20 -15.50
N THR A 2 21.44 9.93 -15.42
CA THR A 2 20.58 9.40 -14.35
C THR A 2 21.35 9.49 -13.03
N ARG A 3 20.93 10.39 -12.13
CA ARG A 3 21.45 10.38 -10.76
C ARG A 3 20.86 9.16 -10.05
N THR A 4 21.73 8.35 -9.49
CA THR A 4 21.37 7.17 -8.68
C THR A 4 21.65 7.48 -7.22
N LEU A 5 20.96 6.81 -6.30
CA LEU A 5 21.27 6.90 -4.87
C LEU A 5 22.73 6.49 -4.61
N GLN A 6 23.53 7.41 -4.05
CA GLN A 6 24.94 7.18 -3.69
C GLN A 6 25.10 7.38 -2.18
N ILE A 7 25.64 6.37 -1.51
CA ILE A 7 25.74 6.31 -0.05
C ILE A 7 27.15 5.85 0.34
N ARG A 8 27.76 6.56 1.29
CA ARG A 8 28.91 6.05 2.04
C ARG A 8 28.45 5.48 3.38
N LEU A 9 29.09 4.38 3.77
CA LEU A 9 28.78 3.64 4.99
C LEU A 9 30.06 3.42 5.79
N GLY A 10 30.00 3.64 7.10
CA GLY A 10 31.01 3.22 8.07
C GLY A 10 30.37 2.40 9.18
N GLN A 11 31.08 1.39 9.66
CA GLN A 11 30.55 0.42 10.62
C GLN A 11 31.64 -0.04 11.58
N PHE A 12 31.29 -0.17 12.86
CA PHE A 12 32.15 -0.80 13.83
C PHE A 12 31.34 -1.46 14.95
N SER A 13 31.80 -2.63 15.38
CA SER A 13 31.18 -3.38 16.47
C SER A 13 32.27 -4.11 17.26
N ASP A 14 32.24 -3.96 18.58
CA ASP A 14 33.19 -4.57 19.50
C ASP A 14 32.45 -5.19 20.69
N ARG A 15 32.97 -6.30 21.21
CA ARG A 15 32.38 -6.95 22.39
C ARG A 15 32.48 -6.11 23.67
N GLY A 16 33.26 -5.04 23.67
CA GLY A 16 33.49 -4.22 24.85
C GLY A 16 34.17 -5.04 25.95
N VAL A 17 33.60 -5.00 27.15
CA VAL A 17 34.10 -5.78 28.31
C VAL A 17 33.47 -7.18 28.40
N LYS A 18 32.41 -7.46 27.64
CA LYS A 18 31.69 -8.74 27.65
C LYS A 18 32.51 -9.87 27.01
N PRO A 19 32.22 -11.15 27.36
CA PRO A 19 32.91 -12.31 26.78
C PRO A 19 32.56 -12.52 25.29
N ALA A 20 31.36 -12.13 24.87
CA ALA A 20 30.88 -12.23 23.50
C ALA A 20 30.26 -10.90 23.05
N ASN A 21 30.17 -10.72 21.73
CA ASN A 21 29.41 -9.65 21.13
C ASN A 21 28.01 -10.15 20.79
N GLU A 22 27.01 -9.60 21.47
CA GLU A 22 25.59 -9.91 21.35
C GLU A 22 24.89 -8.94 20.40
N ASP A 23 25.54 -7.82 20.03
CA ASP A 23 25.07 -6.89 19.03
C ASP A 23 25.28 -7.43 17.61
N PHE A 24 24.43 -6.99 16.70
CA PHE A 24 24.62 -7.22 15.27
C PHE A 24 24.18 -6.01 14.44
N HIS A 25 24.86 -5.79 13.31
CA HIS A 25 24.48 -4.76 12.36
C HIS A 25 24.65 -5.27 10.93
N GLY A 26 23.96 -4.64 9.99
CA GLY A 26 24.01 -5.04 8.58
C GLY A 26 23.57 -3.91 7.66
N ALA A 27 23.92 -4.07 6.39
CA ALA A 27 23.49 -3.20 5.31
C ALA A 27 23.32 -4.02 4.03
N ARG A 28 22.36 -3.64 3.20
CA ARG A 28 22.19 -4.17 1.86
C ARG A 28 21.83 -3.04 0.91
N ILE A 29 22.76 -2.76 -0.01
CA ILE A 29 22.63 -1.76 -1.06
C ILE A 29 22.64 -2.55 -2.37
N PRO A 30 21.48 -2.85 -2.97
CA PRO A 30 21.44 -3.58 -4.24
C PRO A 30 21.90 -2.68 -5.40
N GLU A 31 22.16 -3.28 -6.55
CA GLU A 31 22.47 -2.58 -7.80
C GLU A 31 21.22 -2.47 -8.69
N SER A 32 21.24 -1.57 -9.68
CA SER A 32 20.28 -1.50 -10.80
C SER A 32 18.80 -1.38 -10.34
N GLU A 33 17.87 -2.13 -10.94
CA GLU A 33 16.41 -2.03 -10.78
C GLU A 33 15.96 -2.24 -9.33
N THR A 34 16.59 -3.17 -8.61
CA THR A 34 16.23 -3.44 -7.21
C THR A 34 16.49 -2.24 -6.32
N LEU A 35 17.53 -1.43 -6.60
CA LEU A 35 17.79 -0.19 -5.87
C LEU A 35 16.68 0.85 -6.10
N ALA A 36 16.15 0.95 -7.31
CA ALA A 36 15.06 1.87 -7.63
C ALA A 36 13.74 1.44 -6.97
N LEU A 37 13.40 0.15 -7.02
CA LEU A 37 12.13 -0.38 -6.49
C LEU A 37 12.12 -0.56 -4.97
N LYS A 38 13.24 -1.01 -4.38
CA LYS A 38 13.33 -1.40 -2.97
C LYS A 38 14.21 -0.48 -2.12
N GLY A 39 15.07 0.32 -2.74
CA GLY A 39 15.99 1.19 -2.02
C GLY A 39 17.17 0.45 -1.40
N ALA A 40 17.85 1.11 -0.46
CA ALA A 40 18.94 0.55 0.34
C ALA A 40 18.47 0.37 1.80
N ALA A 41 18.80 -0.75 2.43
CA ALA A 41 18.35 -1.07 3.79
C ALA A 41 19.53 -1.26 4.74
N PHE A 42 19.36 -0.73 5.97
CA PHE A 42 20.35 -0.75 7.05
C PHE A 42 19.64 -1.18 8.33
N ALA A 43 20.28 -2.01 9.14
CA ALA A 43 19.69 -2.47 10.39
C ALA A 43 20.74 -2.70 11.47
N ILE A 44 20.35 -2.46 12.72
CA ILE A 44 21.10 -2.72 13.94
C ILE A 44 20.18 -3.40 14.95
N ALA A 45 20.74 -4.32 15.72
CA ALA A 45 20.04 -5.05 16.77
C ALA A 45 20.97 -5.29 17.95
N ASP A 46 20.39 -5.27 19.14
CA ASP A 46 21.05 -5.57 20.41
C ASP A 46 20.35 -6.78 21.06
N GLY A 47 21.10 -7.83 21.35
CA GLY A 47 20.58 -9.05 21.94
C GLY A 47 20.43 -8.89 23.45
N MET A 48 19.27 -9.25 24.03
CA MET A 48 19.10 -9.12 25.47
C MET A 48 20.03 -10.06 26.24
N SER A 49 21.00 -9.51 27.00
CA SER A 49 22.02 -10.27 27.72
C SER A 49 21.52 -11.21 28.81
N SER A 50 20.25 -11.11 29.19
CA SER A 50 19.58 -12.09 30.04
C SER A 50 19.29 -13.42 29.33
N SER A 51 19.49 -13.48 28.01
CA SER A 51 19.25 -14.66 27.18
C SER A 51 20.55 -15.34 26.74
N GLU A 52 20.59 -16.67 26.87
CA GLU A 52 21.68 -17.50 26.30
C GLU A 52 21.84 -17.32 24.78
N PHE A 53 20.74 -17.00 24.08
CA PHE A 53 20.70 -16.89 22.61
C PHE A 53 20.63 -15.45 22.11
N ALA A 54 21.00 -14.47 22.94
CA ALA A 54 21.01 -13.04 22.63
C ALA A 54 21.67 -12.73 21.27
N ARG A 55 22.89 -13.23 21.07
CA ARG A 55 23.65 -13.08 19.82
C ARG A 55 22.93 -13.66 18.59
N LEU A 56 22.31 -14.84 18.73
CA LEU A 56 21.59 -15.45 17.61
C LEU A 56 20.32 -14.65 17.29
N ALA A 57 19.63 -14.12 18.31
CA ALA A 57 18.44 -13.31 18.12
C ALA A 57 18.74 -12.05 17.30
N SER A 58 19.75 -11.27 17.70
CA SER A 58 20.16 -10.05 16.98
C SER A 58 20.65 -10.34 15.56
N GLU A 59 21.47 -11.39 15.40
CA GLU A 59 21.99 -11.82 14.09
C GLU A 59 20.87 -12.26 13.15
N TYR A 60 19.92 -13.08 13.60
CA TYR A 60 18.79 -13.50 12.78
C TYR A 60 17.83 -12.36 12.47
N ALA A 61 17.57 -11.46 13.41
CA ALA A 61 16.70 -10.30 13.19
C ALA A 61 17.25 -9.44 12.04
N VAL A 62 18.54 -9.07 12.09
CA VAL A 62 19.18 -8.24 11.06
C VAL A 62 19.29 -8.97 9.72
N LYS A 63 19.86 -10.19 9.72
CA LYS A 63 20.08 -10.93 8.46
C LYS A 63 18.79 -11.24 7.75
N ASN A 64 17.78 -11.73 8.47
CA ASN A 64 16.52 -12.10 7.83
C ASN A 64 15.73 -10.87 7.40
N PHE A 65 15.74 -9.77 8.17
CA PHE A 65 15.12 -8.53 7.69
C PHE A 65 15.75 -8.06 6.36
N LEU A 66 17.08 -8.00 6.29
CA LEU A 66 17.80 -7.58 5.08
C LEU A 66 17.70 -8.59 3.93
N ASN A 67 17.28 -9.83 4.17
CA ASN A 67 17.03 -10.81 3.11
C ASN A 67 15.57 -10.77 2.65
N ASP A 68 14.64 -10.90 3.58
CA ASP A 68 13.22 -11.05 3.33
C ASP A 68 12.58 -9.74 2.82
N TYR A 69 13.08 -8.57 3.27
CA TYR A 69 12.61 -7.27 2.77
C TYR A 69 12.77 -7.14 1.25
N PHE A 70 13.89 -7.58 0.70
CA PHE A 70 14.12 -7.53 -0.75
C PHE A 70 13.44 -8.66 -1.51
N ALA A 71 12.94 -9.68 -0.82
CA ALA A 71 12.16 -10.76 -1.40
C ALA A 71 10.64 -10.46 -1.39
N THR A 72 10.19 -9.36 -0.78
CA THR A 72 8.78 -8.96 -0.83
C THR A 72 8.37 -8.53 -2.25
N PRO A 73 7.08 -8.58 -2.61
CA PRO A 73 6.60 -8.10 -3.91
C PRO A 73 7.03 -6.66 -4.22
N ASP A 74 7.49 -6.38 -5.44
CA ASP A 74 7.93 -5.04 -5.88
C ASP A 74 6.88 -3.94 -5.72
N SER A 75 5.61 -4.35 -5.74
CA SER A 75 4.46 -3.47 -5.66
C SER A 75 4.16 -2.99 -4.24
N TRP A 76 4.68 -3.69 -3.22
CA TRP A 76 4.49 -3.31 -1.82
C TRP A 76 5.26 -2.06 -1.47
N THR A 77 4.64 -1.24 -0.62
CA THR A 77 5.30 -0.10 0.02
C THR A 77 6.46 -0.57 0.90
N VAL A 78 7.41 0.34 1.17
CA VAL A 78 8.50 0.08 2.13
C VAL A 78 7.90 -0.26 3.49
N ARG A 79 6.91 0.52 3.93
CA ARG A 79 6.18 0.30 5.19
C ARG A 79 5.57 -1.09 5.27
N HIS A 80 4.75 -1.46 4.28
CA HIS A 80 4.07 -2.76 4.30
C HIS A 80 5.09 -3.92 4.26
N SER A 81 6.14 -3.80 3.45
CA SER A 81 7.23 -4.79 3.40
C SER A 81 7.91 -4.94 4.76
N GLY A 82 8.33 -3.84 5.39
CA GLY A 82 8.99 -3.86 6.69
C GLY A 82 8.11 -4.41 7.81
N GLU A 83 6.86 -3.94 7.91
CA GLU A 83 5.91 -4.42 8.93
C GLU A 83 5.61 -5.92 8.78
N ARG A 84 5.43 -6.42 7.54
CA ARG A 84 5.17 -7.85 7.28
C ARG A 84 6.34 -8.73 7.64
N VAL A 85 7.54 -8.34 7.24
CA VAL A 85 8.78 -9.07 7.52
C VAL A 85 9.02 -9.10 9.03
N LEU A 86 9.00 -7.95 9.71
CA LEU A 86 9.21 -7.88 11.16
C LEU A 86 8.15 -8.67 11.94
N SER A 87 6.88 -8.59 11.54
CA SER A 87 5.82 -9.38 12.17
C SER A 87 5.99 -10.89 11.98
N ALA A 88 6.56 -11.33 10.84
CA ALA A 88 6.86 -12.74 10.60
C ALA A 88 8.08 -13.20 11.42
N LEU A 89 9.15 -12.39 11.44
CA LEU A 89 10.36 -12.63 12.23
C LEU A 89 10.05 -12.70 13.71
N ASN A 90 9.24 -11.79 14.23
CA ASN A 90 8.81 -11.79 15.62
C ASN A 90 8.08 -13.08 16.01
N ARG A 91 7.14 -13.53 15.17
CA ARG A 91 6.43 -14.80 15.39
C ARG A 91 7.36 -16.00 15.36
N TRP A 92 8.36 -15.99 14.47
CA TRP A 92 9.37 -17.04 14.42
C TRP A 92 10.25 -17.06 15.67
N LEU A 93 10.80 -15.90 16.08
CA LEU A 93 11.62 -15.77 17.31
C LEU A 93 10.83 -16.19 18.56
N CYS A 94 9.59 -15.71 18.68
CA CYS A 94 8.68 -16.09 19.77
C CYS A 94 8.42 -17.61 19.78
N GLY A 95 8.17 -18.21 18.61
CA GLY A 95 7.99 -19.65 18.47
C GLY A 95 9.23 -20.47 18.89
N GLN A 96 10.44 -20.00 18.58
CA GLN A 96 11.67 -20.64 19.05
C GLN A 96 11.83 -20.53 20.57
N SER A 97 11.55 -19.36 21.15
CA SER A 97 11.56 -19.14 22.60
C SER A 97 10.61 -20.09 23.34
N VAL A 98 9.39 -20.28 22.81
CA VAL A 98 8.39 -21.20 23.39
C VAL A 98 8.87 -22.65 23.33
N ALA A 99 9.49 -23.06 22.22
CA ALA A 99 10.00 -24.43 22.06
C ALA A 99 11.13 -24.78 23.05
N LEU A 100 11.87 -23.79 23.55
CA LEU A 100 12.98 -23.98 24.48
C LEU A 100 12.55 -24.22 25.93
N HIS A 101 11.27 -24.00 26.28
CA HIS A 101 10.66 -24.22 27.61
C HIS A 101 11.38 -23.57 28.81
N ASP A 102 12.29 -22.62 28.55
CA ASP A 102 13.04 -21.87 29.55
C ASP A 102 13.07 -20.38 29.17
N PRO A 103 12.45 -19.49 29.99
CA PRO A 103 12.46 -18.05 29.76
C PRO A 103 13.87 -17.44 29.64
N ALA A 104 14.89 -18.01 30.30
CA ALA A 104 16.28 -17.55 30.23
C ALA A 104 16.96 -17.88 28.89
N ARG A 105 16.27 -18.60 28.00
CA ARG A 105 16.75 -19.00 26.68
C ARG A 105 15.91 -18.39 25.56
N GLY A 106 15.07 -17.39 25.87
CA GLY A 106 14.24 -16.73 24.87
C GLY A 106 15.07 -15.96 23.84
N MET A 107 14.78 -16.11 22.56
CA MET A 107 15.43 -15.34 21.50
C MET A 107 14.83 -13.94 21.42
N VAL A 108 15.37 -13.01 22.21
CA VAL A 108 14.85 -11.65 22.33
C VAL A 108 15.92 -10.62 21.98
N THR A 109 15.56 -9.64 21.17
CA THR A 109 16.48 -8.60 20.69
C THR A 109 15.74 -7.30 20.37
N THR A 110 16.43 -6.18 20.55
CA THR A 110 15.98 -4.89 20.02
C THR A 110 16.26 -4.82 18.52
N PHE A 111 15.58 -3.92 17.82
CA PHE A 111 15.72 -3.80 16.39
C PHE A 111 15.44 -2.38 15.91
N SER A 112 16.38 -1.80 15.19
CA SER A 112 16.20 -0.55 14.47
C SER A 112 16.67 -0.70 13.04
N ALA A 113 15.83 -0.32 12.08
CA ALA A 113 16.17 -0.32 10.67
C ALA A 113 15.81 0.99 9.99
N LEU A 114 16.55 1.30 8.95
CA LEU A 114 16.30 2.40 8.04
C LEU A 114 16.37 1.88 6.61
N VAL A 115 15.34 2.21 5.82
CA VAL A 115 15.31 1.96 4.39
C VAL A 115 15.28 3.29 3.65
N LEU A 116 16.28 3.55 2.83
CA LEU A 116 16.36 4.70 1.93
C LEU A 116 15.78 4.32 0.57
N LYS A 117 14.66 4.91 0.19
CA LYS A 117 14.05 4.70 -1.13
C LYS A 117 13.71 6.06 -1.75
N SER A 118 14.14 6.27 -2.99
CA SER A 118 14.05 7.57 -3.65
C SER A 118 14.67 8.66 -2.77
N THR A 119 13.91 9.68 -2.39
CA THR A 119 14.31 10.78 -1.50
C THR A 119 13.70 10.66 -0.10
N THR A 120 13.33 9.46 0.33
CA THR A 120 12.66 9.23 1.63
C THR A 120 13.39 8.17 2.46
N ALA A 121 13.55 8.45 3.76
CA ALA A 121 14.03 7.50 4.75
C ALA A 121 12.83 6.95 5.52
N HIS A 122 12.72 5.62 5.56
CA HIS A 122 11.70 4.88 6.29
C HIS A 122 12.35 4.18 7.47
N ILE A 123 11.87 4.45 8.68
CA ILE A 123 12.46 3.97 9.93
C ILE A 123 11.49 3.00 10.59
N PHE A 124 12.02 1.86 11.03
CA PHE A 124 11.32 0.85 11.81
C PHE A 124 12.08 0.67 13.11
N HIS A 125 11.38 0.75 14.24
CA HIS A 125 12.04 0.72 15.55
C HIS A 125 11.24 -0.09 16.58
N ILE A 126 11.96 -0.94 17.30
CA ILE A 126 11.49 -1.74 18.43
C ILE A 126 12.62 -1.88 19.45
N GLY A 127 12.53 -1.22 20.59
CA GLY A 127 13.44 -1.44 21.73
C GLY A 127 14.15 -0.14 22.11
N ASP A 128 15.45 -0.19 22.35
CA ASP A 128 16.27 0.93 22.83
C ASP A 128 17.51 1.21 21.97
N THR A 129 17.66 0.51 20.83
CA THR A 129 18.62 0.96 19.80
C THR A 129 18.20 2.30 19.22
N ARG A 130 19.15 3.20 18.96
CA ARG A 130 18.84 4.57 18.50
C ARG A 130 19.30 4.84 17.08
N ILE A 131 18.46 5.55 16.34
CA ILE A 131 18.81 6.18 15.06
C ILE A 131 18.78 7.69 15.24
N TRP A 132 19.86 8.36 14.83
CA TRP A 132 20.00 9.81 14.88
C TRP A 132 20.13 10.37 13.47
N GLN A 133 19.51 11.52 13.22
CA GLN A 133 19.77 12.33 12.03
C GLN A 133 20.79 13.41 12.36
N TRP A 134 21.78 13.55 11.50
CA TRP A 134 22.63 14.73 11.43
C TRP A 134 22.30 15.53 10.19
N ARG A 135 21.88 16.77 10.39
CA ARG A 135 21.68 17.77 9.33
C ARG A 135 22.07 19.15 9.86
N ASP A 136 22.85 19.90 9.10
CA ASP A 136 23.25 21.29 9.44
C ASP A 136 23.79 21.46 10.87
N ALA A 137 24.67 20.55 11.30
CA ALA A 137 25.25 20.48 12.66
C ALA A 137 24.24 20.25 13.81
N THR A 138 22.99 19.92 13.46
CA THR A 138 21.95 19.48 14.39
C THR A 138 21.94 17.96 14.41
N LEU A 139 21.91 17.38 15.61
CA LEU A 139 21.83 15.94 15.84
C LEU A 139 20.49 15.69 16.55
N GLU A 140 19.56 15.02 15.87
CA GLU A 140 18.22 14.75 16.38
C GLU A 140 17.99 13.24 16.49
N PRO A 141 17.48 12.74 17.63
CA PRO A 141 17.04 11.35 17.72
C PRO A 141 15.76 11.15 16.90
N LEU A 142 15.75 10.11 16.07
CA LEU A 142 14.60 9.73 15.24
C LEU A 142 13.73 8.65 15.88
N THR A 143 14.28 7.91 16.84
CA THR A 143 13.63 6.83 17.60
C THR A 143 13.43 7.24 19.07
N GLN A 144 12.53 6.54 19.76
CA GLN A 144 12.26 6.72 21.18
C GLN A 144 12.37 5.38 21.89
N ASP A 145 13.16 5.31 22.96
CA ASP A 145 13.42 4.05 23.64
C ASP A 145 12.19 3.47 24.34
N HIS A 146 12.01 2.15 24.23
CA HIS A 146 10.90 1.41 24.80
C HIS A 146 11.26 0.68 26.10
N HIS A 147 11.71 1.41 27.12
CA HIS A 147 12.01 0.83 28.43
C HIS A 147 11.10 1.35 29.56
N SER A 148 10.83 0.52 30.57
CA SER A 148 10.23 0.92 31.84
C SER A 148 11.23 0.77 33.00
N TRP A 149 11.18 1.73 33.91
CA TRP A 149 11.95 1.72 35.15
C TRP A 149 11.18 0.92 36.20
N ALA A 150 11.62 -0.30 36.50
CA ALA A 150 11.07 -1.09 37.61
C ALA A 150 11.75 -0.74 38.95
N SER A 151 13.02 -0.31 38.92
CA SER A 151 13.78 0.24 40.04
C SER A 151 14.98 1.05 39.52
N ALA A 152 15.69 1.78 40.38
CA ALA A 152 16.89 2.56 40.01
C ALA A 152 18.05 1.73 39.41
N GLN A 153 17.91 0.39 39.34
CA GLN A 153 18.94 -0.54 38.86
C GLN A 153 18.42 -1.59 37.86
N ARG A 154 17.13 -1.60 37.51
CA ARG A 154 16.56 -2.56 36.55
C ARG A 154 15.65 -1.89 35.55
N VAL A 155 16.12 -1.87 34.30
CA VAL A 155 15.42 -1.43 33.11
C VAL A 155 14.81 -2.67 32.45
N TYR A 156 13.49 -2.67 32.21
CA TYR A 156 12.84 -3.72 31.41
C TYR A 156 12.47 -3.15 30.05
N LEU A 157 12.79 -3.90 28.99
CA LEU A 157 12.29 -3.62 27.65
C LEU A 157 10.80 -3.91 27.59
N ASN A 158 10.00 -2.88 27.34
CA ASN A 158 8.54 -3.00 27.16
C ASN A 158 8.20 -3.55 25.77
N ARG A 159 9.10 -3.36 24.80
CA ARG A 159 8.94 -3.81 23.42
C ARG A 159 10.28 -4.31 22.90
N ALA A 160 10.34 -5.55 22.45
CA ALA A 160 11.47 -6.13 21.73
C ALA A 160 10.96 -7.25 20.81
N LEU A 161 11.74 -7.60 19.79
CA LEU A 161 11.43 -8.76 18.95
C LEU A 161 11.56 -10.04 19.77
N GLY A 162 10.56 -10.93 19.66
CA GLY A 162 10.56 -12.24 20.30
C GLY A 162 9.95 -12.28 21.71
N ILE A 163 9.51 -11.14 22.28
CA ILE A 163 8.86 -11.09 23.60
C ILE A 163 7.41 -11.62 23.54
N ASP A 164 6.60 -11.08 22.64
CA ASP A 164 5.19 -11.43 22.47
C ASP A 164 4.92 -11.79 21.00
N THR A 165 3.85 -12.55 20.76
CA THR A 165 3.27 -12.83 19.44
C THR A 165 2.78 -11.57 18.71
N HIS A 166 2.29 -10.57 19.44
CA HIS A 166 1.89 -9.28 18.87
C HIS A 166 3.06 -8.30 18.91
N LEU A 167 3.42 -7.74 17.76
CA LEU A 167 4.51 -6.77 17.64
C LEU A 167 3.94 -5.39 17.32
N GLU A 168 4.27 -4.42 18.17
CA GLU A 168 4.05 -3.01 17.89
C GLU A 168 5.35 -2.42 17.32
N ILE A 169 5.28 -1.93 16.08
CA ILE A 169 6.43 -1.37 15.37
C ILE A 169 6.25 0.13 15.29
N ASP A 170 7.22 0.87 15.81
CA ASP A 170 7.27 2.31 15.60
C ASP A 170 7.79 2.58 14.19
N TYR A 171 6.92 3.17 13.36
CA TYR A 171 7.23 3.53 11.98
C TYR A 171 7.22 5.05 11.79
N ARG A 172 8.28 5.57 11.14
CA ARG A 172 8.39 6.97 10.76
C ARG A 172 8.97 7.08 9.34
N SER A 173 8.49 8.05 8.56
CA SER A 173 9.10 8.40 7.27
C SER A 173 9.41 9.89 7.20
N LEU A 174 10.55 10.24 6.61
CA LEU A 174 11.01 11.63 6.48
C LEU A 174 11.78 11.86 5.18
N PRO A 175 11.75 13.09 4.62
CA PRO A 175 12.50 13.43 3.43
C PRO A 175 14.00 13.48 3.71
N VAL A 176 14.79 13.03 2.73
CA VAL A 176 16.25 12.94 2.78
C VAL A 176 16.86 14.03 1.93
N GLU A 177 17.95 14.61 2.40
CA GLU A 177 18.73 15.61 1.69
C GLU A 177 20.17 15.13 1.45
N VAL A 178 20.79 15.62 0.38
CA VAL A 178 22.21 15.36 0.12
C VAL A 178 23.03 15.95 1.26
N GLY A 179 23.95 15.18 1.81
CA GLY A 179 24.75 15.53 2.97
C GLY A 179 24.18 15.07 4.31
N ASP A 180 22.92 14.58 4.35
CA ASP A 180 22.36 13.96 5.55
C ASP A 180 23.25 12.80 6.02
N ARG A 181 23.41 12.68 7.34
CA ARG A 181 24.03 11.49 7.95
C ARG A 181 23.09 10.85 8.95
N TYR A 182 23.04 9.52 8.95
CA TYR A 182 22.26 8.77 9.91
C TYR A 182 23.18 7.87 10.73
N LEU A 183 23.13 8.05 12.04
CA LEU A 183 23.94 7.32 13.02
C LEU A 183 23.05 6.31 13.75
N PHE A 184 23.49 5.06 13.81
CA PHE A 184 22.86 3.96 14.54
C PHE A 184 23.76 3.62 15.72
N THR A 185 23.18 3.45 16.90
CA THR A 185 23.94 3.15 18.13
C THR A 185 23.17 2.20 19.04
N THR A 186 23.86 1.21 19.61
CA THR A 186 23.40 0.46 20.79
C THR A 186 23.59 1.28 22.06
N ASP A 187 22.91 0.88 23.15
CA ASP A 187 22.91 1.56 24.45
C ASP A 187 24.32 1.69 25.04
N GLY A 188 25.15 0.67 24.83
CA GLY A 188 26.57 0.66 25.20
C GLY A 188 27.37 1.83 24.63
N VAL A 189 26.92 2.44 23.52
CA VAL A 189 27.52 3.66 22.97
C VAL A 189 26.78 4.92 23.44
N HIS A 190 25.47 5.01 23.21
CA HIS A 190 24.76 6.29 23.32
C HIS A 190 24.38 6.69 24.75
N GLU A 191 24.42 5.76 25.72
CA GLU A 191 24.29 6.11 27.14
C GLU A 191 25.59 6.70 27.72
N TYR A 192 26.73 6.35 27.13
CA TYR A 192 28.06 6.71 27.64
C TYR A 192 28.74 7.84 26.88
N VAL A 193 28.28 8.14 25.66
CA VAL A 193 28.81 9.24 24.83
C VAL A 193 27.74 10.33 24.72
N PRO A 194 27.92 11.50 25.38
CA PRO A 194 26.94 12.59 25.32
C PRO A 194 26.76 13.14 23.89
N PRO A 195 25.57 13.65 23.53
CA PRO A 195 25.29 14.16 22.18
C PRO A 195 26.28 15.23 21.70
N LEU A 196 26.80 16.07 22.60
CA LEU A 196 27.82 17.07 22.27
C LEU A 196 29.15 16.43 21.82
N GLN A 197 29.53 15.30 22.42
CA GLN A 197 30.73 14.57 22.04
C GLN A 197 30.51 13.79 20.74
N ILE A 198 29.34 13.18 20.55
CA ILE A 198 28.93 12.60 19.26
C ILE A 198 29.06 13.65 18.15
N LYS A 199 28.57 14.87 18.41
CA LYS A 199 28.74 16.03 17.52
C LYS A 199 30.20 16.29 17.16
N ARG A 200 31.07 16.42 18.15
CA ARG A 200 32.49 16.69 17.88
C ARG A 200 33.13 15.61 17.00
N LEU A 201 32.89 14.33 17.32
CA LEU A 201 33.51 13.21 16.62
C LEU A 201 33.03 13.07 15.16
N LEU A 202 31.72 13.21 14.91
CA LEU A 202 31.20 13.16 13.53
C LEU A 202 31.69 14.34 12.68
N SER A 203 31.96 15.50 13.29
CA SER A 203 32.56 16.66 12.62
C SER A 203 34.07 16.51 12.39
N GLU A 204 34.78 15.75 13.21
CA GLU A 204 36.23 15.49 13.06
C GLU A 204 36.49 14.47 11.95
N TYR A 205 35.68 13.41 11.88
CA TYR A 205 35.87 12.29 10.95
C TYR A 205 34.91 12.34 9.75
N GLN A 206 34.75 13.50 9.11
CA GLN A 206 33.79 13.69 8.01
C GLN A 206 34.07 12.83 6.77
N ASP A 207 35.35 12.55 6.50
CA ASP A 207 35.78 11.84 5.30
C ASP A 207 35.97 10.34 5.51
N ASN A 208 35.99 9.88 6.77
CA ASN A 208 36.19 8.47 7.12
C ASN A 208 35.19 8.02 8.17
N LEU A 209 34.07 7.48 7.70
CA LEU A 209 32.95 7.06 8.55
C LEU A 209 33.33 5.87 9.47
N ASP A 210 34.18 4.94 9.02
CA ASP A 210 34.66 3.84 9.86
C ASP A 210 35.52 4.35 11.03
N ALA A 211 36.37 5.34 10.77
CA ALA A 211 37.15 5.99 11.82
C ALA A 211 36.24 6.72 12.82
N ALA A 212 35.17 7.38 12.34
CA ALA A 212 34.16 7.99 13.19
C ALA A 212 33.49 6.96 14.12
N CYS A 213 33.05 5.81 13.57
CA CYS A 213 32.44 4.72 14.36
C CYS A 213 33.42 4.17 15.40
N ARG A 214 34.68 3.93 15.03
CA ARG A 214 35.73 3.48 15.97
C ARG A 214 35.96 4.51 17.08
N ALA A 215 36.05 5.80 16.74
CA ALA A 215 36.25 6.86 17.72
C ALA A 215 35.08 6.97 18.70
N LEU A 216 33.83 6.82 18.23
CA LEU A 216 32.64 6.78 19.08
C LEU A 216 32.68 5.61 20.07
N THR A 217 32.96 4.40 19.59
CA THR A 217 33.07 3.24 20.48
C THR A 217 34.25 3.33 21.44
N ALA A 218 35.38 3.91 21.02
CA ALA A 218 36.53 4.13 21.88
C ALA A 218 36.21 5.16 22.99
N ALA A 219 35.45 6.21 22.67
CA ALA A 219 34.96 7.17 23.65
C ALA A 219 34.02 6.52 24.67
N ALA A 220 33.07 5.68 24.21
CA ALA A 220 32.17 4.92 25.08
C ALA A 220 32.95 3.98 26.03
N ARG A 221 33.95 3.26 25.49
CA ARG A 221 34.82 2.39 26.28
C ARG A 221 35.65 3.17 27.30
N ALA A 222 36.19 4.32 26.92
CA ALA A 222 36.94 5.20 27.81
C ALA A 222 36.06 5.80 28.92
N ALA A 223 34.77 6.02 28.63
CA ALA A 223 33.75 6.43 29.60
C ALA A 223 33.28 5.29 30.52
N GLY A 224 33.78 4.05 30.32
CA GLY A 224 33.52 2.92 31.20
C GLY A 224 32.28 2.11 30.84
N SER A 225 31.83 2.12 29.58
CA SER A 225 30.68 1.32 29.13
C SER A 225 30.87 -0.18 29.45
N PRO A 226 29.90 -0.82 30.15
CA PRO A 226 29.95 -2.23 30.50
C PRO A 226 29.37 -3.15 29.40
N ASP A 227 28.87 -2.59 28.30
CA ASP A 227 28.13 -3.33 27.28
C ASP A 227 28.94 -3.59 25.99
N ASN A 228 28.34 -4.25 25.01
CA ASN A 228 28.76 -4.32 23.64
C ASN A 228 28.65 -2.93 22.99
N LEU A 229 29.54 -2.66 22.04
CA LEU A 229 29.73 -1.33 21.49
C LEU A 229 29.55 -1.40 19.98
N THR A 230 28.35 -1.08 19.50
CA THR A 230 28.03 -1.14 18.08
C THR A 230 27.52 0.17 17.55
N CYS A 231 28.09 0.57 16.41
CA CYS A 231 27.79 1.82 15.74
C CYS A 231 27.84 1.64 14.22
N GLN A 232 26.87 2.21 13.52
CA GLN A 232 26.82 2.29 12.06
C GLN A 232 26.50 3.73 11.66
N LEU A 233 27.20 4.26 10.65
CA LEU A 233 27.07 5.63 10.19
C LEU A 233 26.92 5.65 8.67
N LEU A 234 25.82 6.22 8.18
CA LEU A 234 25.58 6.40 6.75
C LEU A 234 25.67 7.89 6.39
N CYS A 235 26.15 8.20 5.19
CA CYS A 235 26.17 9.55 4.61
C CYS A 235 25.53 9.52 3.20
N ILE A 236 24.61 10.43 2.93
CA ILE A 236 23.96 10.59 1.64
C ILE A 236 24.83 11.48 0.75
N ASP A 237 25.45 10.91 -0.28
CA ASP A 237 26.34 11.67 -1.17
C ASP A 237 25.59 12.21 -2.41
N ASP A 238 24.62 11.45 -2.92
CA ASP A 238 23.72 11.90 -3.99
C ASP A 238 22.36 11.21 -3.90
N LEU A 239 21.33 11.88 -4.38
CA LEU A 239 19.94 11.39 -4.39
C LEU A 239 19.46 11.18 -5.83
N PRO A 240 18.62 10.16 -6.06
CA PRO A 240 18.01 9.98 -7.35
C PRO A 240 17.06 11.14 -7.67
N VAL A 241 16.91 11.46 -8.95
CA VAL A 241 15.83 12.36 -9.38
C VAL A 241 14.51 11.60 -9.14
N PRO A 242 13.53 12.17 -8.43
CA PRO A 242 12.23 11.53 -8.26
C PRO A 242 11.52 11.51 -9.61
N ASP A 243 11.68 10.42 -10.34
CA ASP A 243 11.13 10.23 -11.68
C ASP A 243 10.61 8.79 -11.78
N VAL A 244 9.30 8.61 -11.55
CA VAL A 244 8.61 7.32 -11.69
C VAL A 244 8.81 6.77 -13.10
N ASP A 245 8.86 7.65 -14.10
CA ASP A 245 9.04 7.28 -15.49
C ASP A 245 10.40 6.59 -15.71
N SER A 246 11.43 6.90 -14.92
CA SER A 246 12.76 6.27 -15.07
C SER A 246 12.70 4.76 -14.80
N VAL A 247 11.88 4.34 -13.83
CA VAL A 247 11.64 2.92 -13.49
C VAL A 247 10.95 2.19 -14.65
N PHE A 248 10.03 2.86 -15.35
CA PHE A 248 9.30 2.29 -16.49
C PHE A 248 9.98 2.52 -17.85
N ARG A 249 10.93 3.45 -17.96
CA ARG A 249 11.68 3.77 -19.20
C ARG A 249 12.73 2.73 -19.52
N GLU A 250 13.41 2.17 -18.51
CA GLU A 250 14.29 0.98 -18.70
C GLU A 250 13.49 -0.23 -19.23
N LEU A 251 12.16 -0.19 -18.97
CA LEU A 251 11.06 -0.88 -19.64
C LEU A 251 11.33 -1.47 -21.02
N THR A 252 11.42 -0.59 -22.02
CA THR A 252 11.55 -0.85 -23.46
C THR A 252 11.29 0.47 -24.23
N GLU A 253 12.35 1.10 -24.74
CA GLU A 253 12.25 2.10 -25.83
C GLU A 253 11.99 1.38 -27.16
N LEU A 254 10.91 0.60 -27.21
CA LEU A 254 10.54 -0.07 -28.45
C LEU A 254 9.70 0.87 -29.31
N PRO A 255 9.96 0.93 -30.63
CA PRO A 255 9.12 1.67 -31.55
C PRO A 255 7.72 1.06 -31.61
N PHE A 256 6.77 1.86 -32.06
CA PHE A 256 5.42 1.39 -32.32
C PHE A 256 5.43 0.35 -33.45
N PRO A 257 4.57 -0.69 -33.38
CA PRO A 257 4.44 -1.62 -34.48
C PRO A 257 3.86 -0.90 -35.72
N PRO A 258 4.22 -1.34 -36.94
CA PRO A 258 3.55 -0.87 -38.15
C PRO A 258 2.06 -1.27 -38.12
N PRO A 259 1.20 -0.65 -38.94
CA PRO A 259 -0.18 -1.10 -39.12
C PRO A 259 -0.22 -2.61 -39.42
N LEU A 260 -1.00 -3.36 -38.65
CA LEU A 260 -1.06 -4.81 -38.72
C LEU A 260 -2.30 -5.27 -39.50
N GLU A 261 -2.07 -6.13 -40.50
CA GLU A 261 -3.12 -6.76 -41.32
C GLU A 261 -3.13 -8.29 -41.14
N PRO A 262 -4.28 -8.95 -41.37
CA PRO A 262 -4.36 -10.42 -41.39
C PRO A 262 -3.29 -11.05 -42.31
N GLY A 263 -2.56 -12.04 -41.80
CA GLY A 263 -1.47 -12.72 -42.51
C GLY A 263 -0.07 -12.16 -42.24
N MET A 264 0.05 -10.99 -41.61
CA MET A 264 1.35 -10.46 -41.18
C MET A 264 1.92 -11.23 -39.99
N ILE A 265 3.24 -11.19 -39.82
CA ILE A 265 3.94 -11.78 -38.67
C ILE A 265 4.68 -10.68 -37.91
N LEU A 266 4.31 -10.47 -36.64
CA LEU A 266 4.99 -9.56 -35.72
C LEU A 266 5.76 -10.38 -34.69
N ASP A 267 7.10 -10.36 -34.75
CA ASP A 267 7.99 -11.07 -33.81
C ASP A 267 7.61 -12.56 -33.59
N GLY A 268 7.16 -13.23 -34.65
CA GLY A 268 6.72 -14.63 -34.66
C GLY A 268 5.29 -14.85 -34.14
N TYR A 269 4.48 -13.80 -34.08
CA TYR A 269 3.04 -13.88 -33.89
C TYR A 269 2.33 -13.59 -35.21
N HIS A 270 1.67 -14.61 -35.75
CA HIS A 270 0.91 -14.51 -37.00
C HIS A 270 -0.46 -13.87 -36.75
N ILE A 271 -0.67 -12.67 -37.28
CA ILE A 271 -1.91 -11.91 -37.13
C ILE A 271 -3.05 -12.60 -37.88
N LEU A 272 -4.12 -12.96 -37.18
CA LEU A 272 -5.28 -13.62 -37.75
C LEU A 272 -6.36 -12.60 -38.16
N ARG A 273 -6.66 -11.66 -37.26
CA ARG A 273 -7.64 -10.58 -37.49
C ARG A 273 -7.57 -9.52 -36.40
N GLU A 274 -8.08 -8.33 -36.70
CA GLU A 274 -8.40 -7.34 -35.67
C GLU A 274 -9.62 -7.81 -34.84
N ILE A 275 -9.55 -7.61 -33.53
CA ILE A 275 -10.66 -7.87 -32.59
C ILE A 275 -11.40 -6.57 -32.31
N HIS A 276 -10.64 -5.51 -32.01
CA HIS A 276 -11.19 -4.22 -31.61
C HIS A 276 -10.15 -3.12 -31.81
N ALA A 277 -10.58 -1.97 -32.31
CA ALA A 277 -9.83 -0.73 -32.31
C ALA A 277 -10.56 0.31 -31.46
N SER A 278 -9.86 0.81 -30.45
CA SER A 278 -10.29 1.92 -29.61
C SER A 278 -9.38 3.13 -29.86
N PRO A 279 -9.78 4.35 -29.47
CA PRO A 279 -8.90 5.52 -29.57
C PRO A 279 -7.54 5.27 -28.89
N THR A 280 -7.53 4.52 -27.80
CA THR A 280 -6.39 4.30 -26.92
C THR A 280 -5.67 2.97 -27.12
N SER A 281 -6.12 2.04 -27.96
CA SER A 281 -5.40 0.78 -28.21
C SER A 281 -6.03 -0.01 -29.35
N GLN A 282 -5.23 -0.86 -29.99
CA GLN A 282 -5.70 -1.83 -30.99
C GLN A 282 -5.44 -3.25 -30.48
N LEU A 283 -6.44 -4.13 -30.64
CA LEU A 283 -6.39 -5.52 -30.22
C LEU A 283 -6.44 -6.43 -31.45
N TYR A 284 -5.46 -7.32 -31.58
CA TYR A 284 -5.35 -8.27 -32.67
C TYR A 284 -5.37 -9.70 -32.14
N LEU A 285 -6.19 -10.56 -32.73
CA LEU A 285 -6.08 -12.00 -32.53
C LEU A 285 -4.88 -12.49 -33.32
N ALA A 286 -3.93 -13.14 -32.65
CA ALA A 286 -2.76 -13.71 -33.28
C ALA A 286 -2.58 -15.18 -32.88
N ARG A 287 -1.79 -15.91 -33.66
CA ARG A 287 -1.31 -17.25 -33.34
C ARG A 287 0.19 -17.18 -33.09
N ASP A 288 0.64 -17.71 -31.96
CA ASP A 288 2.05 -17.90 -31.69
C ASP A 288 2.60 -19.04 -32.57
N GLU A 289 3.63 -18.78 -33.37
CA GLU A 289 4.19 -19.76 -34.31
C GLU A 289 4.88 -20.94 -33.63
N ASP A 290 5.46 -20.75 -32.43
CA ASP A 290 6.15 -21.83 -31.71
C ASP A 290 5.18 -22.75 -30.98
N SER A 291 4.23 -22.18 -30.23
CA SER A 291 3.29 -22.97 -29.41
C SER A 291 1.99 -23.34 -30.15
N GLY A 292 1.68 -22.70 -31.27
CA GLY A 292 0.42 -22.84 -31.99
C GLY A 292 -0.81 -22.26 -31.27
N LYS A 293 -0.63 -21.67 -30.08
CA LYS A 293 -1.73 -21.12 -29.27
C LYS A 293 -2.21 -19.78 -29.81
N GLN A 294 -3.50 -19.50 -29.61
CA GLN A 294 -4.06 -18.18 -29.87
C GLN A 294 -3.78 -17.23 -28.71
N VAL A 295 -3.42 -16.00 -29.05
CA VAL A 295 -3.12 -14.91 -28.12
C VAL A 295 -3.75 -13.62 -28.64
N VAL A 296 -3.88 -12.62 -27.78
CA VAL A 296 -4.30 -11.27 -28.19
C VAL A 296 -3.10 -10.34 -28.06
N LEU A 297 -2.76 -9.66 -29.15
CA LEU A 297 -1.77 -8.59 -29.12
C LEU A 297 -2.47 -7.26 -28.91
N LYS A 298 -2.12 -6.56 -27.83
CA LYS A 298 -2.52 -5.19 -27.58
C LYS A 298 -1.40 -4.27 -28.01
N THR A 299 -1.66 -3.41 -28.98
CA THR A 299 -0.72 -2.39 -29.47
C THR A 299 -1.20 -1.01 -29.07
N PRO A 300 -0.27 -0.07 -28.83
CA PRO A 300 -0.66 1.31 -28.60
C PRO A 300 -1.25 1.92 -29.86
N SER A 301 -2.14 2.89 -29.70
CA SER A 301 -2.74 3.62 -30.82
C SER A 301 -1.78 4.69 -31.31
N VAL A 302 -1.53 4.75 -32.63
CA VAL A 302 -0.66 5.77 -33.26
C VAL A 302 -1.11 7.21 -32.97
N ASN A 303 -2.38 7.42 -32.61
CA ASN A 303 -2.91 8.73 -32.23
C ASN A 303 -2.29 9.29 -30.93
N PHE A 304 -1.59 8.45 -30.16
CA PHE A 304 -1.01 8.79 -28.87
C PHE A 304 0.50 8.51 -28.80
N GLU A 305 1.18 8.40 -29.96
CA GLU A 305 2.63 8.17 -30.03
C GLU A 305 3.44 9.29 -29.35
N ASP A 306 2.93 10.53 -29.41
CA ASP A 306 3.56 11.70 -28.80
C ASP A 306 3.01 12.06 -27.40
N ASP A 307 2.14 11.23 -26.79
CA ASP A 307 1.59 11.46 -25.45
C ASP A 307 2.37 10.64 -24.39
N PRO A 308 3.28 11.26 -23.63
CA PRO A 308 4.12 10.53 -22.68
C PRO A 308 3.30 9.88 -21.55
N GLY A 309 2.23 10.52 -21.09
CA GLY A 309 1.39 10.00 -20.00
C GLY A 309 0.54 8.81 -20.45
N TYR A 310 0.13 8.77 -21.72
CA TYR A 310 -0.49 7.58 -22.31
C TYR A 310 0.51 6.43 -22.42
N LEU A 311 1.72 6.67 -22.94
CA LEU A 311 2.77 5.64 -23.07
C LEU A 311 3.15 5.05 -21.73
N GLU A 312 3.21 5.89 -20.69
CA GLU A 312 3.44 5.47 -19.31
C GLU A 312 2.36 4.48 -18.87
N ARG A 313 1.07 4.85 -18.99
CA ARG A 313 -0.06 3.97 -18.65
C ARG A 313 -0.04 2.66 -19.43
N PHE A 314 0.32 2.71 -20.71
CA PHE A 314 0.45 1.52 -21.54
C PHE A 314 1.53 0.58 -20.98
N ARG A 315 2.73 1.08 -20.67
CA ARG A 315 3.81 0.27 -20.06
C ARG A 315 3.45 -0.24 -18.66
N HIS A 316 2.76 0.60 -17.90
CA HIS A 316 2.30 0.30 -16.55
C HIS A 316 1.35 -0.90 -16.52
N GLU A 317 0.47 -1.00 -17.51
CA GLU A 317 -0.43 -2.14 -17.68
C GLU A 317 0.34 -3.46 -17.74
N GLU A 318 1.34 -3.59 -18.62
CA GLU A 318 2.14 -4.82 -18.70
C GLU A 318 2.82 -5.16 -17.37
N TRP A 319 3.42 -4.15 -16.72
CA TRP A 319 4.11 -4.34 -15.46
C TRP A 319 3.19 -4.91 -14.37
N VAL A 320 1.95 -4.40 -14.30
CA VAL A 320 0.91 -4.84 -13.37
C VAL A 320 0.45 -6.26 -13.72
N GLY A 321 0.06 -6.50 -14.96
CA GLY A 321 -0.53 -7.78 -15.37
C GLY A 321 0.44 -8.96 -15.33
N ARG A 322 1.75 -8.71 -15.45
CA ARG A 322 2.77 -9.76 -15.27
C ARG A 322 2.95 -10.22 -13.82
N ARG A 323 2.62 -9.37 -12.84
CA ARG A 323 2.82 -9.61 -11.40
C ARG A 323 1.58 -10.17 -10.71
N ILE A 324 0.41 -10.05 -11.33
CA ILE A 324 -0.84 -10.58 -10.79
C ILE A 324 -1.05 -12.00 -11.32
N ASN A 325 -1.16 -12.96 -10.40
CA ASN A 325 -1.54 -14.34 -10.72
C ASN A 325 -2.88 -14.67 -10.06
N SER A 326 -3.96 -14.63 -10.85
CA SER A 326 -5.32 -14.93 -10.39
C SER A 326 -6.17 -15.43 -11.54
N THR A 327 -7.03 -16.42 -11.30
CA THR A 327 -8.02 -16.90 -12.29
C THR A 327 -9.01 -15.81 -12.70
N HIS A 328 -9.17 -14.76 -11.88
CA HIS A 328 -10.14 -13.68 -12.06
C HIS A 328 -9.52 -12.37 -12.56
N VAL A 329 -8.28 -12.42 -13.06
CA VAL A 329 -7.59 -11.28 -13.70
C VAL A 329 -6.98 -11.79 -15.00
N LEU A 330 -7.09 -11.00 -16.07
CA LEU A 330 -6.51 -11.32 -17.37
C LEU A 330 -5.01 -11.54 -17.24
N LYS A 331 -4.54 -12.66 -17.78
CA LYS A 331 -3.11 -12.97 -17.80
C LYS A 331 -2.40 -12.23 -18.93
N ILE A 332 -1.41 -11.41 -18.56
CA ILE A 332 -0.40 -10.91 -19.49
C ILE A 332 0.71 -11.97 -19.61
N ILE A 333 0.97 -12.40 -20.84
CA ILE A 333 1.93 -13.44 -21.17
C ILE A 333 3.31 -12.80 -21.33
N GLU A 334 4.28 -13.33 -20.58
CA GLU A 334 5.67 -12.90 -20.71
C GLU A 334 6.23 -13.32 -22.09
N PRO A 335 6.83 -12.39 -22.84
CA PRO A 335 7.43 -12.72 -24.12
C PRO A 335 8.68 -13.57 -23.91
N VAL A 336 8.72 -14.73 -24.59
CA VAL A 336 9.90 -15.60 -24.62
C VAL A 336 10.95 -15.09 -25.62
N ARG A 337 10.50 -14.32 -26.62
CA ARG A 337 11.34 -13.76 -27.69
C ARG A 337 11.66 -12.29 -27.41
N ARG A 338 12.82 -11.84 -27.91
CA ARG A 338 13.18 -10.41 -27.86
C ARG A 338 12.19 -9.62 -28.74
N ARG A 339 11.49 -8.68 -28.12
CA ARG A 339 10.56 -7.77 -28.80
C ARG A 339 11.33 -6.70 -29.59
N ARG A 340 10.83 -6.37 -30.78
CA ARG A 340 11.31 -5.26 -31.61
C ARG A 340 10.34 -4.08 -31.62
N PHE A 341 9.10 -4.29 -31.18
CA PHE A 341 8.04 -3.29 -31.17
C PHE A 341 7.30 -3.27 -29.83
N LEU A 342 6.67 -2.15 -29.50
CA LEU A 342 5.90 -1.98 -28.28
C LEU A 342 4.51 -2.63 -28.41
N TYR A 343 4.31 -3.75 -27.71
CA TYR A 343 3.02 -4.44 -27.61
C TYR A 343 2.98 -5.35 -26.38
N HIS A 344 1.75 -5.67 -25.95
CA HIS A 344 1.48 -6.63 -24.88
C HIS A 344 0.89 -7.91 -25.46
N ILE A 345 1.28 -9.04 -24.88
CA ILE A 345 0.71 -10.34 -25.24
C ILE A 345 -0.27 -10.72 -24.13
N LEU A 346 -1.53 -10.87 -24.48
CA LEU A 346 -2.61 -11.22 -23.56
C LEU A 346 -3.10 -12.62 -23.88
N GLU A 347 -3.61 -13.34 -22.88
CA GLU A 347 -4.36 -14.56 -23.15
C GLU A 347 -5.61 -14.26 -23.99
N HIS A 348 -5.97 -15.18 -24.89
CA HIS A 348 -7.22 -15.06 -25.63
C HIS A 348 -8.39 -15.49 -24.74
N LEU A 349 -9.38 -14.60 -24.59
CA LEU A 349 -10.63 -14.88 -23.89
C LEU A 349 -11.78 -15.02 -24.91
N ASP A 350 -12.51 -16.12 -24.82
CA ASP A 350 -13.79 -16.33 -25.50
C ASP A 350 -14.93 -15.81 -24.62
N GLY A 351 -15.92 -15.12 -25.17
CA GLY A 351 -17.11 -14.68 -24.43
C GLY A 351 -17.44 -13.21 -24.68
N GLN A 352 -17.85 -12.51 -23.63
CA GLN A 352 -18.29 -11.12 -23.74
C GLN A 352 -17.98 -10.28 -22.50
N THR A 353 -18.03 -8.96 -22.64
CA THR A 353 -17.93 -8.04 -21.50
C THR A 353 -19.15 -8.15 -20.58
N LEU A 354 -18.99 -7.79 -19.31
CA LEU A 354 -20.10 -7.73 -18.35
C LEU A 354 -21.17 -6.74 -18.83
N ARG A 355 -20.76 -5.64 -19.47
CA ARG A 355 -21.68 -4.69 -20.12
C ARG A 355 -22.60 -5.36 -21.14
N GLN A 356 -22.03 -6.15 -22.05
CA GLN A 356 -22.81 -6.89 -23.05
C GLN A 356 -23.69 -7.95 -22.39
N TRP A 357 -23.14 -8.68 -21.42
CA TRP A 357 -23.90 -9.67 -20.65
C TRP A 357 -25.13 -9.06 -19.95
N MET A 358 -25.00 -7.85 -19.40
CA MET A 358 -26.11 -7.11 -18.77
C MET A 358 -27.21 -6.73 -19.77
N ALA A 359 -26.85 -6.40 -21.02
CA ALA A 359 -27.81 -6.12 -22.07
C ALA A 359 -28.59 -7.39 -22.48
N ASP A 360 -27.91 -8.54 -22.53
CA ASP A 360 -28.53 -9.84 -22.81
C ASP A 360 -29.41 -10.35 -21.64
N HIS A 361 -29.09 -9.93 -20.41
CA HIS A 361 -29.73 -10.38 -19.17
C HIS A 361 -30.23 -9.19 -18.34
N PRO A 362 -31.28 -8.48 -18.77
CA PRO A 362 -31.75 -7.25 -18.10
C PRO A 362 -32.35 -7.48 -16.70
N HIS A 363 -32.74 -8.72 -16.38
CA HIS A 363 -33.35 -9.08 -15.10
C HIS A 363 -32.72 -10.34 -14.50
N PRO A 364 -31.44 -10.30 -14.11
CA PRO A 364 -30.78 -11.47 -13.58
C PRO A 364 -31.30 -11.83 -12.18
N SER A 365 -31.24 -13.11 -11.84
CA SER A 365 -31.54 -13.57 -10.49
C SER A 365 -30.47 -13.08 -9.52
N LEU A 366 -30.87 -12.87 -8.26
CA LEU A 366 -29.95 -12.43 -7.21
C LEU A 366 -28.80 -13.43 -7.00
N GLU A 367 -29.05 -14.74 -7.10
CA GLU A 367 -27.98 -15.75 -7.04
C GLU A 367 -26.98 -15.59 -8.18
N LYS A 368 -27.45 -15.34 -9.41
CA LYS A 368 -26.54 -15.18 -10.54
C LYS A 368 -25.64 -13.95 -10.38
N VAL A 369 -26.20 -12.85 -9.88
CA VAL A 369 -25.42 -11.65 -9.55
C VAL A 369 -24.41 -11.92 -8.43
N ARG A 370 -24.80 -12.65 -7.38
CA ARG A 370 -23.89 -13.04 -6.29
C ARG A 370 -22.70 -13.86 -6.81
N GLU A 371 -22.92 -14.81 -7.71
CA GLU A 371 -21.85 -15.61 -8.35
C GLU A 371 -20.85 -14.72 -9.10
N ILE A 372 -21.35 -13.79 -9.92
CA ILE A 372 -20.51 -12.87 -10.70
C ILE A 372 -19.72 -11.97 -9.77
N LEU A 373 -20.38 -11.35 -8.79
CA LEU A 373 -19.75 -10.44 -7.84
C LEU A 373 -18.69 -11.14 -6.98
N GLN A 374 -18.90 -12.40 -6.60
CA GLN A 374 -17.91 -13.16 -5.84
C GLN A 374 -16.61 -13.35 -6.63
N GLN A 375 -16.70 -13.61 -7.93
CA GLN A 375 -15.54 -13.73 -8.81
C GLN A 375 -14.85 -12.39 -9.04
N ILE A 376 -15.60 -11.30 -9.24
CA ILE A 376 -15.05 -9.94 -9.34
C ILE A 376 -14.31 -9.57 -8.05
N ALA A 377 -14.88 -9.85 -6.88
CA ALA A 377 -14.24 -9.62 -5.59
C ALA A 377 -12.92 -10.39 -5.45
N CYS A 378 -12.84 -11.63 -5.95
CA CYS A 378 -11.58 -12.37 -6.00
C CYS A 378 -10.53 -11.70 -6.90
N GLY A 379 -10.96 -11.13 -8.04
CA GLY A 379 -10.11 -10.33 -8.92
C GLY A 379 -9.57 -9.08 -8.22
N ILE A 380 -10.44 -8.26 -7.63
CA ILE A 380 -10.09 -7.03 -6.91
C ILE A 380 -9.10 -7.33 -5.77
N ARG A 381 -9.37 -8.38 -4.98
CA ARG A 381 -8.47 -8.81 -3.90
C ARG A 381 -7.09 -9.22 -4.39
N ALA A 382 -6.95 -9.71 -5.62
CA ALA A 382 -5.65 -10.04 -6.19
C ALA A 382 -4.79 -8.78 -6.39
N PHE A 383 -5.39 -7.66 -6.82
CA PHE A 383 -4.73 -6.35 -6.87
C PHE A 383 -4.37 -5.87 -5.47
N HIS A 384 -5.34 -5.84 -4.54
CA HIS A 384 -5.14 -5.26 -3.21
C HIS A 384 -4.08 -6.00 -2.38
N ARG A 385 -3.95 -7.33 -2.54
CA ARG A 385 -2.88 -8.12 -1.89
C ARG A 385 -1.48 -7.71 -2.32
N LEU A 386 -1.37 -7.08 -3.47
CA LEU A 386 -0.12 -6.57 -4.04
C LEU A 386 0.00 -5.05 -3.84
N ASP A 387 -0.78 -4.42 -2.96
CA ASP A 387 -0.83 -2.96 -2.78
C ASP A 387 -1.12 -2.21 -4.10
N MET A 388 -1.90 -2.82 -4.98
CA MET A 388 -2.37 -2.21 -6.22
C MET A 388 -3.85 -1.85 -6.10
N LEU A 389 -4.23 -0.69 -6.63
CA LEU A 389 -5.62 -0.26 -6.80
C LEU A 389 -5.97 -0.30 -8.29
N HIS A 390 -7.17 -0.74 -8.64
CA HIS A 390 -7.57 -0.84 -10.04
C HIS A 390 -7.97 0.53 -10.63
N ARG A 391 -8.73 1.34 -9.88
CA ARG A 391 -9.18 2.71 -10.20
C ARG A 391 -10.15 2.89 -11.37
N ASP A 392 -10.21 1.99 -12.35
CA ASP A 392 -11.18 2.05 -13.46
C ASP A 392 -12.06 0.79 -13.53
N LEU A 393 -12.64 0.38 -12.40
CA LEU A 393 -13.58 -0.75 -12.38
C LEU A 393 -14.92 -0.31 -12.98
N LYS A 394 -15.32 -1.00 -14.04
CA LYS A 394 -16.60 -0.80 -14.74
C LYS A 394 -16.98 -2.06 -15.52
N PRO A 395 -18.26 -2.25 -15.89
CA PRO A 395 -18.69 -3.46 -16.61
C PRO A 395 -17.99 -3.68 -17.96
N GLU A 396 -17.44 -2.65 -18.60
CA GLU A 396 -16.65 -2.76 -19.83
C GLU A 396 -15.29 -3.44 -19.58
N ASN A 397 -14.72 -3.29 -18.38
CA ASN A 397 -13.41 -3.81 -18.00
C ASN A 397 -13.49 -5.18 -17.29
N ILE A 398 -14.66 -5.82 -17.35
CA ILE A 398 -14.92 -7.14 -16.78
C ILE A 398 -15.41 -8.04 -17.92
N HIS A 399 -14.83 -9.23 -18.04
CA HIS A 399 -15.13 -10.21 -19.07
C HIS A 399 -15.71 -11.48 -18.45
N ILE A 400 -16.76 -12.03 -19.06
CA ILE A 400 -17.36 -13.32 -18.70
C ILE A 400 -17.14 -14.28 -19.86
N ASP A 401 -16.44 -15.39 -19.60
CA ASP A 401 -16.27 -16.42 -20.61
C ASP A 401 -17.49 -17.34 -20.76
N GLN A 402 -17.47 -18.17 -21.80
CA GLN A 402 -18.54 -19.15 -22.08
C GLN A 402 -18.79 -20.17 -20.96
N HIS A 403 -17.84 -20.34 -20.02
CA HIS A 403 -17.97 -21.20 -18.86
C HIS A 403 -18.43 -20.44 -17.60
N GLY A 404 -18.67 -19.13 -17.71
CA GLY A 404 -19.10 -18.27 -16.62
C GLY A 404 -17.98 -17.80 -15.70
N ILE A 405 -16.71 -17.94 -16.11
CA ILE A 405 -15.57 -17.43 -15.36
C ILE A 405 -15.43 -15.93 -15.64
N VAL A 406 -15.39 -15.14 -14.58
CA VAL A 406 -15.27 -13.69 -14.63
C VAL A 406 -13.81 -13.28 -14.47
N ARG A 407 -13.31 -12.41 -15.36
CA ARG A 407 -11.95 -11.85 -15.35
C ARG A 407 -11.97 -10.33 -15.50
N ILE A 408 -11.09 -9.65 -14.77
CA ILE A 408 -10.82 -8.22 -14.97
C ILE A 408 -9.79 -8.07 -16.09
N ILE A 409 -10.03 -7.22 -17.09
CA ILE A 409 -9.27 -7.20 -18.37
C ILE A 409 -8.48 -5.92 -18.69
N ASP A 410 -8.70 -4.80 -17.99
CA ASP A 410 -8.00 -3.53 -18.27
C ASP A 410 -7.57 -2.84 -16.99
N PHE A 411 -6.26 -2.76 -16.78
CA PHE A 411 -5.64 -2.16 -15.59
C PHE A 411 -4.58 -1.12 -15.97
N GLY A 412 -4.68 -0.47 -17.14
CA GLY A 412 -3.79 0.64 -17.52
C GLY A 412 -3.92 1.89 -16.63
N SER A 413 -4.99 1.96 -15.81
CA SER A 413 -5.21 3.01 -14.81
C SER A 413 -4.83 2.59 -13.38
N ALA A 414 -4.30 1.38 -13.20
CA ALA A 414 -3.97 0.87 -11.88
C ALA A 414 -2.98 1.80 -11.16
N LYS A 415 -3.01 1.81 -9.83
CA LYS A 415 -2.05 2.55 -8.99
C LYS A 415 -1.32 1.58 -8.09
N ILE A 416 0.01 1.61 -8.12
CA ILE A 416 0.86 0.78 -7.28
C ILE A 416 1.38 1.63 -6.13
N ALA A 417 1.08 1.26 -4.89
CA ALA A 417 1.48 2.06 -3.74
C ALA A 417 3.02 2.13 -3.61
N GLY A 418 3.73 1.02 -3.80
CA GLY A 418 5.19 0.99 -3.73
C GLY A 418 5.88 1.87 -4.78
N ILE A 419 5.33 1.99 -5.99
CA ILE A 419 5.90 2.89 -7.01
C ILE A 419 5.50 4.35 -6.75
N ALA A 420 4.29 4.59 -6.23
CA ALA A 420 3.87 5.92 -5.83
C ALA A 420 4.74 6.56 -4.73
N GLU A 421 5.48 5.77 -3.94
CA GLU A 421 6.50 6.28 -2.99
C GLU A 421 7.70 6.95 -3.69
N ILE A 422 7.93 6.65 -4.97
CA ILE A 422 9.05 7.21 -5.75
C ILE A 422 8.71 8.63 -6.24
N ALA A 423 7.42 8.90 -6.49
CA ALA A 423 6.94 10.23 -6.89
C ALA A 423 6.93 11.21 -5.72
N SER A 424 7.26 12.48 -6.00
CA SER A 424 6.95 13.58 -5.08
C SER A 424 5.42 13.65 -4.88
N PRO A 425 4.89 13.96 -3.68
CA PRO A 425 3.44 14.02 -3.41
C PRO A 425 2.66 15.08 -4.21
N ILE A 426 3.31 15.76 -5.15
CA ILE A 426 2.74 16.75 -6.06
C ILE A 426 2.77 16.15 -7.47
N ALA A 427 1.60 16.07 -8.09
CA ALA A 427 1.32 15.73 -9.49
C ALA A 427 1.03 14.25 -9.78
N GLN A 428 -0.25 13.88 -9.72
CA GLN A 428 -1.08 13.56 -10.89
C GLN A 428 -2.40 12.95 -10.39
N THR A 429 -3.36 13.81 -10.11
CA THR A 429 -4.76 13.38 -9.96
C THR A 429 -5.39 13.40 -11.34
N ASP A 430 -4.87 12.57 -12.25
CA ASP A 430 -5.58 12.30 -13.49
C ASP A 430 -6.89 11.63 -13.10
N LEU A 431 -8.00 12.37 -13.30
CA LEU A 431 -9.35 11.85 -13.20
C LEU A 431 -9.53 10.82 -14.31
N LEU A 432 -9.17 9.59 -13.99
CA LEU A 432 -9.28 8.43 -14.89
C LEU A 432 -10.57 7.67 -14.55
N GLY A 433 -11.33 7.36 -15.59
CA GLY A 433 -12.50 6.49 -15.54
C GLY A 433 -13.80 7.15 -16.01
N THR A 434 -14.78 6.29 -16.34
CA THR A 434 -16.14 6.76 -16.62
C THR A 434 -16.73 7.31 -15.33
N LYS A 435 -17.04 8.62 -15.30
CA LYS A 435 -17.44 9.37 -14.09
C LYS A 435 -18.44 8.67 -13.19
N ASN A 436 -19.30 7.81 -13.73
CA ASN A 436 -20.35 7.10 -13.03
C ASN A 436 -19.86 6.03 -12.01
N TYR A 437 -18.65 5.49 -12.18
CA TYR A 437 -18.07 4.47 -11.27
C TYR A 437 -16.98 5.01 -10.36
N VAL A 438 -16.51 6.24 -10.62
CA VAL A 438 -15.44 6.87 -9.84
C VAL A 438 -15.98 7.28 -8.47
N ALA A 439 -15.25 6.92 -7.42
CA ALA A 439 -15.65 7.22 -6.06
C ALA A 439 -15.68 8.75 -5.80
N PRO A 440 -16.66 9.26 -5.02
CA PRO A 440 -16.86 10.69 -4.78
C PRO A 440 -15.62 11.42 -4.23
N GLU A 441 -14.87 10.79 -3.33
CA GLU A 441 -13.65 11.35 -2.75
C GLU A 441 -12.57 11.57 -3.82
N VAL A 442 -12.43 10.64 -4.77
CA VAL A 442 -11.50 10.74 -5.89
C VAL A 442 -11.91 11.86 -6.84
N LEU A 443 -13.22 12.00 -7.09
CA LEU A 443 -13.77 13.11 -7.88
C LEU A 443 -13.51 14.48 -7.21
N CYS A 444 -13.41 14.52 -5.88
CA CYS A 444 -13.04 15.71 -5.11
C CYS A 444 -11.53 15.95 -5.01
N GLY A 445 -10.71 15.12 -5.66
CA GLY A 445 -9.26 15.25 -5.66
C GLY A 445 -8.56 14.57 -4.49
N GLU A 446 -9.28 13.83 -3.64
CA GLU A 446 -8.65 13.02 -2.60
C GLU A 446 -7.93 11.80 -3.22
N PRO A 447 -6.83 11.31 -2.63
CA PRO A 447 -6.15 10.13 -3.13
C PRO A 447 -7.06 8.89 -3.09
N ALA A 448 -7.11 8.15 -4.20
CA ALA A 448 -7.79 6.85 -4.24
C ALA A 448 -7.18 5.86 -3.23
N THR A 449 -8.05 5.12 -2.54
CA THR A 449 -7.73 4.02 -1.63
C THR A 449 -8.49 2.77 -2.06
N THR A 450 -8.33 1.63 -1.35
CA THR A 450 -9.13 0.42 -1.60
C THR A 450 -10.63 0.67 -1.50
N SER A 451 -11.06 1.65 -0.69
CA SER A 451 -12.46 2.08 -0.58
C SER A 451 -13.04 2.63 -1.89
N ALA A 452 -12.19 3.15 -2.79
CA ALA A 452 -12.62 3.64 -4.09
C ALA A 452 -12.97 2.49 -5.05
N ASP A 453 -12.16 1.43 -5.09
CA ASP A 453 -12.46 0.21 -5.85
C ASP A 453 -13.73 -0.48 -5.30
N LEU A 454 -13.90 -0.48 -3.97
CA LEU A 454 -15.11 -0.99 -3.33
C LEU A 454 -16.37 -0.19 -3.70
N PHE A 455 -16.27 1.13 -3.83
CA PHE A 455 -17.38 1.95 -4.30
C PHE A 455 -17.77 1.56 -5.73
N ALA A 456 -16.79 1.46 -6.64
CA ALA A 456 -17.03 1.03 -8.02
C ALA A 456 -17.65 -0.37 -8.07
N PHE A 457 -17.15 -1.30 -7.25
CA PHE A 457 -17.72 -2.64 -7.09
C PHE A 457 -19.18 -2.60 -6.59
N GLY A 458 -19.50 -1.73 -5.64
CA GLY A 458 -20.87 -1.49 -5.17
C GLY A 458 -21.79 -0.91 -6.24
N VAL A 459 -21.28 0.02 -7.07
CA VAL A 459 -22.02 0.56 -8.22
C VAL A 459 -22.32 -0.54 -9.24
N ILE A 460 -21.34 -1.39 -9.57
CA ILE A 460 -21.52 -2.55 -10.45
C ILE A 460 -22.56 -3.52 -9.88
N ALA A 461 -22.51 -3.81 -8.58
CA ALA A 461 -23.48 -4.67 -7.92
C ALA A 461 -24.91 -4.12 -7.99
N TYR A 462 -25.07 -2.81 -7.75
CA TYR A 462 -26.35 -2.12 -7.85
C TYR A 462 -26.90 -2.18 -9.29
N GLU A 463 -26.05 -1.89 -10.28
CA GLU A 463 -26.44 -1.83 -11.67
C GLU A 463 -26.75 -3.22 -12.24
N LEU A 464 -26.02 -4.27 -11.85
CA LEU A 464 -26.34 -5.65 -12.21
C LEU A 464 -27.74 -6.07 -11.78
N LEU A 465 -28.21 -5.59 -10.63
CA LEU A 465 -29.52 -5.94 -10.11
C LEU A 465 -30.66 -5.11 -10.73
N THR A 466 -30.39 -3.83 -10.97
CA THR A 466 -31.43 -2.83 -11.28
C THR A 466 -31.42 -2.33 -12.71
N GLY A 467 -30.31 -2.51 -13.44
CA GLY A 467 -30.06 -1.87 -14.74
C GLY A 467 -29.81 -0.36 -14.67
N HIS A 468 -29.77 0.23 -13.48
CA HIS A 468 -29.66 1.67 -13.26
C HIS A 468 -28.49 2.02 -12.33
N LEU A 469 -28.14 3.30 -12.22
CA LEU A 469 -27.07 3.78 -11.33
C LEU A 469 -27.64 4.24 -9.97
N PRO A 470 -26.92 4.04 -8.84
CA PRO A 470 -27.41 4.33 -7.49
C PRO A 470 -27.69 5.81 -7.22
N TYR A 471 -27.15 6.71 -8.05
CA TYR A 471 -27.32 8.16 -7.97
C TYR A 471 -27.83 8.78 -9.29
N GLY A 472 -28.27 7.93 -10.24
CA GLY A 472 -28.62 8.31 -11.62
C GLY A 472 -27.44 8.85 -12.44
N GLU A 473 -27.71 9.32 -13.66
CA GLU A 473 -26.69 9.91 -14.57
C GLU A 473 -26.20 11.31 -14.13
N ARG A 474 -26.42 11.70 -12.88
CA ARG A 474 -26.14 13.05 -12.36
C ARG A 474 -24.67 13.29 -11.97
N LEU A 475 -23.79 12.33 -12.25
CA LEU A 475 -22.33 12.45 -12.13
C LEU A 475 -21.74 13.22 -13.33
N GLY A 476 -22.12 14.50 -13.50
CA GLY A 476 -21.55 15.31 -14.59
C GLY A 476 -21.85 16.81 -14.57
N ARG A 477 -20.86 17.61 -14.14
CA ARG A 477 -20.23 18.76 -14.86
C ARG A 477 -19.41 19.65 -13.92
N GLU A 478 -19.75 19.71 -12.63
CA GLU A 478 -18.94 20.34 -11.58
C GLU A 478 -19.00 19.49 -10.31
N VAL A 479 -17.87 18.90 -9.92
CA VAL A 479 -17.76 18.16 -8.66
C VAL A 479 -17.36 19.16 -7.58
N ASN A 480 -18.26 19.45 -6.64
CA ASN A 480 -17.98 20.26 -5.47
C ASN A 480 -18.77 19.76 -4.25
N ALA A 481 -18.44 20.26 -3.06
CA ALA A 481 -19.10 19.85 -1.82
C ALA A 481 -20.63 20.09 -1.83
N LYS A 482 -21.12 21.10 -2.57
CA LYS A 482 -22.56 21.36 -2.71
C LYS A 482 -23.25 20.31 -3.57
N TRP A 483 -22.59 19.82 -4.62
CA TRP A 483 -23.08 18.74 -5.46
C TRP A 483 -23.18 17.42 -4.67
N MET A 484 -22.15 17.05 -3.90
CA MET A 484 -22.18 15.85 -3.05
C MET A 484 -23.35 15.86 -2.07
N ASN A 485 -23.63 17.02 -1.44
CA ASN A 485 -24.74 17.15 -0.50
C ASN A 485 -26.14 16.98 -1.14
N ARG A 486 -26.26 17.07 -2.46
CA ARG A 486 -27.52 16.88 -3.20
C ARG A 486 -27.72 15.44 -3.66
N LEU A 487 -26.66 14.64 -3.72
CA LEU A 487 -26.78 13.23 -4.09
C LEU A 487 -27.57 12.48 -3.02
N ARG A 488 -28.52 11.67 -3.48
CA ARG A 488 -29.36 10.81 -2.64
C ARG A 488 -29.38 9.44 -3.28
N TYR A 489 -29.12 8.43 -2.46
CA TYR A 489 -29.20 7.05 -2.89
C TYR A 489 -30.63 6.75 -3.34
N ILE A 490 -30.75 6.11 -4.50
CA ILE A 490 -32.01 5.64 -5.05
C ILE A 490 -32.16 4.17 -4.63
N PRO A 491 -33.14 3.80 -3.79
CA PRO A 491 -33.32 2.41 -3.37
C PRO A 491 -33.45 1.45 -4.55
N ALA A 492 -32.65 0.38 -4.57
CA ALA A 492 -32.69 -0.65 -5.60
C ALA A 492 -34.07 -1.31 -5.69
N ARG A 493 -34.79 -1.35 -4.55
CA ARG A 493 -36.16 -1.87 -4.45
C ARG A 493 -37.21 -1.05 -5.19
N ASN A 494 -36.90 0.18 -5.62
CA ASN A 494 -37.79 0.94 -6.49
C ASN A 494 -37.92 0.27 -7.87
N GLU A 495 -36.81 -0.24 -8.39
CA GLU A 495 -36.74 -0.94 -9.69
C GLU A 495 -36.92 -2.46 -9.55
N ARG A 496 -36.50 -3.02 -8.42
CA ARG A 496 -36.58 -4.46 -8.09
C ARG A 496 -37.28 -4.72 -6.76
N PRO A 497 -38.63 -4.62 -6.69
CA PRO A 497 -39.39 -4.79 -5.45
C PRO A 497 -39.26 -6.18 -4.81
N ASP A 498 -38.86 -7.17 -5.60
CA ASP A 498 -38.59 -8.56 -5.19
C ASP A 498 -37.35 -8.69 -4.30
N LEU A 499 -36.44 -7.70 -4.31
CA LEU A 499 -35.25 -7.74 -3.47
C LEU A 499 -35.60 -7.58 -1.98
N PRO A 500 -35.01 -8.41 -1.10
CA PRO A 500 -35.10 -8.21 0.34
C PRO A 500 -34.57 -6.85 0.79
N VAL A 501 -35.17 -6.29 1.84
CA VAL A 501 -34.77 -4.97 2.39
C VAL A 501 -33.30 -4.91 2.77
N TRP A 502 -32.76 -6.00 3.30
CA TRP A 502 -31.35 -6.06 3.71
C TRP A 502 -30.37 -6.05 2.52
N VAL A 503 -30.78 -6.52 1.34
CA VAL A 503 -29.95 -6.44 0.12
C VAL A 503 -29.81 -4.98 -0.31
N ASP A 504 -30.89 -4.21 -0.27
CA ASP A 504 -30.84 -2.77 -0.55
C ASP A 504 -29.99 -2.01 0.47
N GLY A 505 -30.08 -2.37 1.75
CA GLY A 505 -29.20 -1.81 2.80
C GLY A 505 -27.72 -2.10 2.58
N ALA A 506 -27.39 -3.31 2.10
CA ALA A 506 -26.02 -3.68 1.75
C ALA A 506 -25.50 -2.86 0.55
N LEU A 507 -26.30 -2.73 -0.51
CA LEU A 507 -25.97 -1.89 -1.67
C LEU A 507 -25.78 -0.43 -1.27
N GLU A 508 -26.71 0.13 -0.48
CA GLU A 508 -26.63 1.51 0.04
C GLU A 508 -25.33 1.73 0.81
N ARG A 509 -24.96 0.79 1.69
CA ARG A 509 -23.72 0.87 2.48
C ARG A 509 -22.48 0.85 1.59
N ALA A 510 -22.43 0.01 0.56
CA ALA A 510 -21.30 -0.09 -0.35
C ALA A 510 -21.04 1.21 -1.13
N VAL A 511 -22.11 1.90 -1.55
CA VAL A 511 -22.01 3.11 -2.37
C VAL A 511 -22.09 4.41 -1.56
N ARG A 512 -21.94 4.38 -0.23
CA ARG A 512 -21.98 5.60 0.60
C ARG A 512 -20.96 6.63 0.13
N LEU A 513 -21.33 7.91 0.16
CA LEU A 513 -20.42 8.99 -0.25
C LEU A 513 -19.20 9.10 0.68
N ASP A 514 -19.39 8.92 1.98
CA ASP A 514 -18.32 8.89 2.97
C ASP A 514 -17.61 7.52 2.95
N SER A 515 -16.36 7.50 2.51
CA SER A 515 -15.52 6.29 2.38
C SER A 515 -15.35 5.54 3.70
N LYS A 516 -15.35 6.24 4.84
CA LYS A 516 -15.21 5.63 6.18
C LYS A 516 -16.46 4.86 6.63
N ARG A 517 -17.59 5.07 5.96
CA ARG A 517 -18.87 4.42 6.28
C ARG A 517 -19.22 3.27 5.34
N ARG A 518 -18.37 2.98 4.35
CA ARG A 518 -18.47 1.82 3.45
C ARG A 518 -18.01 0.56 4.17
N TYR A 519 -18.02 -0.57 3.46
CA TYR A 519 -17.32 -1.77 3.91
C TYR A 519 -15.81 -1.56 3.90
N VAL A 520 -15.07 -2.42 4.61
CA VAL A 520 -13.60 -2.38 4.59
C VAL A 520 -13.06 -3.28 3.47
N VAL A 521 -13.75 -4.38 3.19
CA VAL A 521 -13.38 -5.38 2.17
C VAL A 521 -14.60 -5.87 1.40
N GLU A 522 -14.41 -6.27 0.14
CA GLU A 522 -15.48 -6.68 -0.78
C GLU A 522 -16.23 -7.91 -0.27
N THR A 523 -15.55 -8.79 0.48
CA THR A 523 -16.17 -10.01 1.03
C THR A 523 -17.25 -9.72 2.06
N GLU A 524 -17.19 -8.58 2.76
CA GLU A 524 -18.25 -8.17 3.69
C GLU A 524 -19.52 -7.78 2.92
N LEU A 525 -19.38 -7.07 1.79
CA LEU A 525 -20.51 -6.78 0.91
C LEU A 525 -21.11 -8.08 0.37
N ILE A 526 -20.29 -9.03 -0.13
CA ILE A 526 -20.79 -10.32 -0.61
C ILE A 526 -21.53 -11.09 0.49
N TYR A 527 -21.01 -11.05 1.73
CA TYR A 527 -21.65 -11.68 2.87
C TYR A 527 -23.02 -11.03 3.15
N ASP A 528 -23.09 -9.71 3.27
CA ASP A 528 -24.32 -8.96 3.50
C ASP A 528 -25.28 -8.99 2.31
N LEU A 529 -24.82 -9.36 1.11
CA LEU A 529 -25.66 -9.66 -0.04
C LEU A 529 -26.23 -11.07 0.00
N ARG A 530 -25.65 -12.02 0.76
CA ARG A 530 -26.10 -13.42 0.87
C ARG A 530 -26.91 -13.68 2.15
N TYR A 531 -26.55 -13.04 3.26
CA TYR A 531 -27.14 -13.26 4.56
C TYR A 531 -27.87 -12.02 5.07
N PRO A 532 -29.06 -12.17 5.67
CA PRO A 532 -29.79 -11.04 6.24
C PRO A 532 -28.99 -10.37 7.36
N ASN A 533 -28.77 -9.07 7.24
CA ASN A 533 -28.14 -8.25 8.28
C ASN A 533 -29.23 -7.52 9.10
N PRO A 534 -29.35 -7.77 10.43
CA PRO A 534 -30.34 -7.13 11.29
C PRO A 534 -30.29 -5.60 11.26
N ASP A 535 -29.12 -5.00 11.11
CA ASP A 535 -28.93 -3.54 11.07
C ASP A 535 -29.64 -2.88 9.87
N PHE A 536 -29.94 -3.67 8.82
CA PHE A 536 -30.67 -3.20 7.63
C PHE A 536 -32.15 -3.54 7.68
N ILE A 537 -32.55 -4.52 8.48
CA ILE A 537 -33.95 -4.97 8.63
C ILE A 537 -34.65 -4.11 9.66
N GLU A 538 -34.02 -3.94 10.82
CA GLU A 538 -34.51 -3.08 11.87
C GLU A 538 -33.97 -1.68 11.58
N ARG A 539 -34.84 -0.75 11.19
CA ARG A 539 -34.55 0.66 11.41
C ARG A 539 -34.92 0.96 12.85
N PRO A 540 -34.03 0.86 13.86
CA PRO A 540 -34.37 1.36 15.17
C PRO A 540 -34.78 2.82 14.98
N LEU A 541 -35.95 3.17 15.49
CA LEU A 541 -36.40 4.55 15.56
C LEU A 541 -35.41 5.29 16.44
N ARG A 542 -34.32 5.79 15.86
CA ARG A 542 -33.32 6.56 16.59
C ARG A 542 -34.02 7.77 17.20
N PRO A 543 -34.00 7.95 18.53
CA PRO A 543 -34.62 9.09 19.18
C PRO A 543 -34.15 10.42 18.57
N LEU A 544 -35.01 11.45 18.59
CA LEU A 544 -34.70 12.79 18.04
C LEU A 544 -33.38 13.36 18.58
N LEU A 545 -33.01 13.02 19.81
CA LEU A 545 -31.75 13.39 20.45
C LEU A 545 -30.52 12.91 19.68
N GLU A 546 -30.54 11.70 19.11
CA GLU A 546 -29.41 11.16 18.33
C GLU A 546 -29.41 11.63 16.88
N ARG A 547 -30.61 11.89 16.31
CA ARG A 547 -30.77 12.32 14.92
C ARG A 547 -30.42 13.79 14.69
N ASN A 548 -30.78 14.66 15.63
CA ASN A 548 -30.50 16.09 15.57
C ASN A 548 -30.36 16.64 17.00
N PRO A 549 -29.21 16.42 17.66
CA PRO A 549 -29.02 16.83 19.06
C PRO A 549 -29.26 18.33 19.24
N ILE A 550 -28.81 19.15 18.29
CA ILE A 550 -29.00 20.61 18.32
C ILE A 550 -30.48 20.97 18.20
N GLY A 551 -31.22 20.35 17.27
CA GLY A 551 -32.65 20.58 17.10
C GLY A 551 -33.47 20.14 18.30
N PHE A 552 -33.12 19.00 18.90
CA PHE A 552 -33.74 18.49 20.12
C PHE A 552 -33.54 19.44 21.31
N TRP A 553 -32.30 19.86 21.56
CA TRP A 553 -31.99 20.80 22.64
C TRP A 553 -32.60 22.19 22.41
N ARG A 554 -32.65 22.66 21.17
CA ARG A 554 -33.40 23.90 20.82
C ARG A 554 -34.89 23.76 21.12
N GLY A 555 -35.50 22.62 20.84
CA GLY A 555 -36.90 22.34 21.16
C GLY A 555 -37.18 22.36 22.66
N ILE A 556 -36.32 21.70 23.45
CA ILE A 556 -36.40 21.73 24.93
C ILE A 556 -36.24 23.14 25.47
N ALA A 557 -35.25 23.91 24.97
CA ALA A 557 -35.02 25.28 25.40
C ALA A 557 -36.21 26.19 25.08
N LEU A 558 -36.83 26.03 23.90
CA LEU A 558 -38.04 26.77 23.52
C LEU A 558 -39.23 26.44 24.42
N LEU A 559 -39.45 25.15 24.70
CA LEU A 559 -40.51 24.69 25.61
C LEU A 559 -40.30 25.23 27.03
N SER A 560 -39.06 25.21 27.52
CA SER A 560 -38.72 25.78 28.83
C SER A 560 -38.95 27.30 28.88
N LEU A 561 -38.57 28.03 27.82
CA LEU A 561 -38.82 29.46 27.73
C LEU A 561 -40.32 29.77 27.74
N LEU A 562 -41.10 29.06 26.94
CA LEU A 562 -42.56 29.21 26.89
C LEU A 562 -43.20 28.88 28.24
N GLY A 563 -42.74 27.82 28.91
CA GLY A 563 -43.18 27.46 30.26
C GLY A 563 -42.89 28.55 31.30
N ASN A 564 -41.67 29.12 31.27
CA ASN A 564 -41.29 30.21 32.17
C ASN A 564 -42.10 31.49 31.91
N LEU A 565 -42.36 31.82 30.64
CA LEU A 565 -43.20 32.96 30.27
C LEU A 565 -44.65 32.76 30.73
N ALA A 566 -45.19 31.54 30.59
CA ALA A 566 -46.51 31.21 31.10
C ALA A 566 -46.58 31.30 32.63
N LEU A 567 -45.57 30.79 33.34
CA LEU A 567 -45.47 30.89 34.80
C LEU A 567 -45.37 32.35 35.26
N MET A 568 -44.53 33.18 34.63
CA MET A 568 -44.46 34.61 34.92
C MET A 568 -45.79 35.32 34.68
N TYR A 569 -46.49 34.99 33.59
CA TYR A 569 -47.81 35.55 33.31
C TYR A 569 -48.85 35.17 34.38
N TRP A 570 -48.81 33.92 34.86
CA TRP A 570 -49.68 33.46 35.94
C TRP A 570 -49.34 34.12 37.28
N LEU A 571 -48.04 34.27 37.60
CA LEU A 571 -47.57 34.95 38.80
C LEU A 571 -47.87 36.46 38.82
N HIS A 572 -48.05 37.07 37.64
CA HIS A 572 -48.39 38.49 37.54
C HIS A 572 -49.90 38.75 37.57
N ARG A 573 -50.72 37.70 37.44
CA ARG A 573 -52.19 37.77 37.47
C ARG A 573 -52.84 37.23 38.75
N GLY A 574 -52.10 36.49 39.57
CA GLY A 574 -52.47 36.16 40.95
C GLY A 574 -51.86 37.15 41.91
#